data_AF-A0A4C1U9S7-F1
#
_entry.id   AF-A0A4C1U9S7-F1
#
_cell.length_a   1.000
_cell.length_b   1.000
_cell.length_c   1.000
_cell.angle_alpha   90.00
_cell.angle_beta   90.00
_cell.angle_gamma   90.00
#
_symmetry.space_group_name_H-M   'P 1'
#
loop_
_entity.id
_entity.type
_entity.pdbx_description
1 polymer ?
#
loop_
_entity_poly.entity_id
_entity_poly.type
_entity_poly.pdbx_seq_one_letter_code
_entity_poly.pdbx_strand_id
1 'polypeptide(L)' 'MNEDNQIGEEDISEILDRLTWEPNNPDNMLSAEAKKKIADIILKEMQLHVSDSMGQNEFQLIISRISEFDSSFYFRI' A
#
# COMPACT_ATOMS: atom_id res chain seq x y z
N MET A 1 6.26 -4.86 -8.23
CA MET A 1 5.23 -4.11 -8.97
C MET A 1 5.17 -4.60 -10.39
N ASN A 2 3.95 -4.80 -10.90
CA ASN A 2 3.66 -5.44 -12.20
C ASN A 2 3.67 -4.47 -13.41
N GLU A 3 4.15 -3.22 -13.22
CA GLU A 3 4.28 -2.16 -14.24
C GLU A 3 2.97 -1.74 -14.93
N ASP A 4 1.80 -2.03 -14.35
CA ASP A 4 0.49 -1.71 -14.92
C ASP A 4 0.00 -0.26 -14.65
N ASN A 5 0.84 0.55 -13.98
CA ASN A 5 0.55 1.90 -13.50
C ASN A 5 -0.63 2.01 -12.52
N GLN A 6 -0.97 0.91 -11.85
CA GLN A 6 -1.99 0.84 -10.82
C GLN A 6 -1.39 0.28 -9.54
N ILE A 7 -2.08 0.52 -8.43
CA ILE A 7 -1.76 -0.07 -7.13
C ILE A 7 -2.89 -1.05 -6.83
N GLY A 8 -2.59 -2.35 -6.92
CA GLY A 8 -3.50 -3.44 -6.60
C GLY A 8 -3.14 -4.19 -5.31
N GLU A 9 -3.90 -5.25 -5.00
CA GLU A 9 -3.67 -6.13 -3.84
C GLU A 9 -2.25 -6.72 -3.83
N GLU A 10 -1.73 -7.11 -4.99
CA GLU A 10 -0.38 -7.68 -5.14
C GLU A 10 0.70 -6.65 -4.80
N ASP A 11 0.58 -5.42 -5.28
CA ASP A 11 1.56 -4.35 -4.99
C ASP A 11 1.55 -3.98 -3.52
N ILE A 12 0.36 -3.90 -2.90
CA ILE A 12 0.24 -3.63 -1.47
C ILE A 12 0.86 -4.77 -0.66
N SER A 13 0.64 -6.02 -1.06
CA SER A 13 1.24 -7.18 -0.41
C SER A 13 2.76 -7.15 -0.49
N GLU A 14 3.33 -6.78 -1.64
CA GLU A 14 4.78 -6.61 -1.82
C GLU A 14 5.34 -5.47 -0.98
N ILE A 15 4.62 -4.35 -0.86
CA ILE A 15 5.00 -3.23 0.03
C ILE A 15 5.00 -3.69 1.48
N LEU A 16 3.96 -4.39 1.93
CA LEU A 16 3.87 -4.92 3.29
C LEU A 16 5.01 -5.89 3.58
N ASP A 17 5.37 -6.74 2.61
CA ASP A 17 6.54 -7.59 2.73
C ASP A 17 7.81 -6.77 2.87
N ARG A 18 8.04 -5.76 2.04
CA ARG A 18 9.25 -4.93 2.15
C ARG A 18 9.32 -4.13 3.45
N LEU A 19 8.18 -3.79 4.06
CA LEU A 19 8.12 -3.06 5.34
C LEU A 19 8.27 -3.95 6.56
N THR A 20 7.82 -5.21 6.48
CA THR A 20 7.77 -6.13 7.63
C THR A 20 8.82 -7.23 7.56
N TRP A 21 9.42 -7.46 6.40
CA TRP A 21 10.47 -8.44 6.23
C TRP A 21 11.75 -8.01 6.94
N GLU A 22 12.18 -8.82 7.88
CA GLU A 22 13.46 -8.69 8.57
C GLU A 22 14.24 -10.01 8.43
N PRO A 23 15.46 -10.00 7.85
CA PRO A 23 16.24 -11.21 7.60
C PRO A 23 16.50 -12.07 8.85
N ASN A 24 16.56 -11.41 10.02
CA ASN A 24 16.90 -12.03 11.29
C ASN A 24 15.65 -12.40 12.11
N ASN A 25 14.45 -12.05 11.66
CA ASN A 25 13.20 -12.30 12.36
C ASN A 25 12.05 -12.56 11.37
N PRO A 26 11.95 -13.80 10.83
CA PRO A 26 10.91 -14.15 9.87
C PRO A 26 9.49 -14.06 10.44
N ASP A 27 9.33 -14.08 11.77
CA ASP A 27 8.03 -13.95 12.44
C ASP A 27 7.46 -12.52 12.36
N ASN A 28 8.27 -11.53 11.96
CA ASN A 28 7.79 -10.17 11.69
C ASN A 28 6.98 -10.07 10.40
N MET A 29 7.11 -11.04 9.48
CA MET A 29 6.39 -11.04 8.21
C MET A 29 4.90 -11.34 8.44
N LEU A 30 4.02 -10.53 7.84
CA LEU A 30 2.58 -10.71 7.97
C LEU A 30 2.11 -11.99 7.26
N SER A 31 1.07 -12.64 7.82
CA SER A 31 0.40 -13.74 7.13
C SER A 31 -0.32 -13.27 5.87
N ALA A 32 -0.59 -14.17 4.93
CA ALA A 32 -1.32 -13.85 3.70
C ALA A 32 -2.71 -13.25 3.99
N GLU A 33 -3.41 -13.78 5.00
CA GLU A 33 -4.73 -13.27 5.42
C GLU A 33 -4.63 -11.86 6.01
N ALA A 34 -3.58 -11.58 6.78
CA ALA A 34 -3.35 -10.26 7.35
C ALA A 34 -3.05 -9.23 6.25
N LYS A 35 -2.20 -9.58 5.28
CA LYS A 35 -1.89 -8.73 4.13
C LYS A 35 -3.13 -8.42 3.31
N LYS A 36 -3.90 -9.45 2.97
CA LYS A 36 -5.16 -9.28 2.22
C LYS A 36 -6.12 -8.35 2.94
N LYS A 37 -6.32 -8.54 4.25
CA LYS A 37 -7.19 -7.67 5.05
C LYS A 37 -6.72 -6.21 5.04
N ILE A 38 -5.41 -5.97 5.12
CA ILE A 38 -4.86 -4.61 5.06
C ILE A 38 -5.04 -4.03 3.65
N ALA A 39 -4.76 -4.80 2.60
CA ALA A 39 -4.96 -4.38 1.22
C ALA A 39 -6.42 -4.02 0.93
N ASP A 40 -7.37 -4.85 1.37
CA ASP A 40 -8.81 -4.58 1.24
C ASP A 40 -9.21 -3.27 1.92
N ILE A 41 -8.70 -3.00 3.13
CA ILE A 41 -8.99 -1.75 3.86
C ILE A 41 -8.39 -0.55 3.12
N ILE A 42 -7.12 -0.65 2.70
CA ILE A 42 -6.44 0.42 1.96
C ILE A 42 -7.22 0.70 0.66
N LEU A 43 -7.46 -0.30 -0.18
CA LEU A 43 -8.20 -0.12 -1.44
C LEU A 43 -9.59 0.45 -1.20
N LYS A 44 -10.32 -0.01 -0.17
CA LYS A 44 -11.64 0.51 0.19
C LYS A 44 -11.62 1.99 0.61
N GLU A 45 -10.68 2.39 1.46
CA GLU A 45 -10.53 3.79 1.89
C GLU A 45 -10.10 4.70 0.72
N MET A 46 -9.44 4.09 -0.28
CA MET A 46 -8.87 4.78 -1.43
C MET A 46 -9.81 4.84 -2.65
N GLN A 47 -10.87 4.03 -2.66
CA GLN A 47 -11.91 4.06 -3.70
C GLN A 47 -12.70 5.38 -3.67
N LEU A 48 -12.24 6.36 -4.46
CA LEU A 48 -13.02 7.52 -4.87
C LEU A 48 -13.98 7.18 -6.02
N HIS A 49 -13.73 6.10 -6.76
CA HIS A 49 -14.61 5.52 -7.78
C HIS A 49 -14.56 3.98 -7.78
N VAL A 50 -15.59 3.35 -8.34
CA VAL A 50 -15.87 1.90 -8.38
C VAL A 50 -14.81 1.14 -9.21
N SER A 51 -13.59 1.03 -8.70
CA SER A 51 -12.45 0.35 -9.30
C SER A 51 -11.75 -0.50 -8.25
N ASP A 52 -11.40 -1.75 -8.58
CA ASP A 52 -10.67 -2.67 -7.68
C ASP A 52 -9.17 -2.36 -7.56
N SER A 53 -8.71 -1.31 -8.24
CA SER A 53 -7.33 -0.85 -8.28
C SER A 53 -7.26 0.68 -8.28
N MET A 54 -6.09 1.21 -7.96
CA MET A 54 -5.88 2.65 -7.79
C MET A 54 -4.86 3.20 -8.78
N GLY A 55 -5.27 4.23 -9.51
CA GLY A 55 -4.37 4.99 -10.39
C GLY A 55 -3.61 6.11 -9.69
N GLN A 56 -2.64 6.69 -10.38
CA GLN A 56 -1.78 7.77 -9.87
C GLN A 56 -2.55 9.01 -9.34
N ASN A 57 -3.64 9.41 -10.01
CA ASN A 57 -4.43 10.57 -9.59
C ASN A 57 -5.20 10.32 -8.30
N GLU A 58 -5.70 9.09 -8.12
CA GLU A 58 -6.39 8.68 -6.89
C GLU A 58 -5.40 8.66 -5.73
N PHE A 59 -4.21 8.08 -5.95
CA PHE A 59 -3.12 8.07 -4.98
C PHE A 59 -2.74 9.50 -4.51
N GLN A 60 -2.58 10.44 -5.43
CA GLN A 60 -2.27 11.83 -5.09
C GLN A 60 -3.40 12.51 -4.29
N LEU A 61 -4.67 12.27 -4.66
CA LEU A 61 -5.81 12.80 -3.92
C LEU A 61 -5.83 12.30 -2.48
N ILE A 62 -5.47 11.05 -2.24
CA ILE A 62 -5.51 10.45 -0.89
C ILE A 62 -4.34 10.91 -0.05
N ILE A 63 -3.13 10.98 -0.60
CA ILE A 63 -1.98 11.55 0.09
C ILE A 63 -2.29 12.99 0.53
N SER A 64 -2.95 13.79 -0.31
CA SER A 64 -3.32 15.15 0.05
C SER A 64 -4.30 15.25 1.24
N ARG A 65 -4.99 14.15 1.58
CA ARG A 65 -5.92 14.06 2.72
C ARG A 65 -5.28 13.49 3.99
N ILE A 66 -4.11 12.85 3.88
CA ILE A 66 -3.37 12.30 5.02
C ILE A 66 -2.28 13.31 5.38
N SER A 67 -2.61 14.24 6.27
CA SER A 67 -1.73 15.31 6.74
C SER A 67 -0.37 14.82 7.24
N GLU A 68 -0.33 13.61 7.77
CA GLU A 68 0.86 12.97 8.33
C GLU A 68 1.76 12.34 7.26
N PHE A 69 1.27 12.16 6.03
CA PHE A 69 1.99 11.44 4.98
C PHE A 69 3.30 12.13 4.61
N ASP A 70 3.26 13.44 4.35
CA ASP A 70 4.45 14.24 4.02
C ASP A 70 5.51 14.22 5.13
N SER A 71 5.06 14.08 6.38
CA SER A 71 5.96 14.01 7.54
C SER A 71 6.49 12.61 7.84
N SER A 72 5.78 11.56 7.40
CA SER A 72 6.08 10.16 7.72
C SER A 72 6.84 9.44 6.62
N PHE A 73 6.69 9.87 5.37
CA PHE A 73 7.35 9.29 4.21
C PHE A 73 8.25 10.33 3.54
N TYR A 74 9.55 10.26 3.82
CA TYR A 74 10.55 11.01 3.06
C TYR A 74 11.15 10.09 1.99
N PHE A 75 10.92 10.42 0.72
CA PHE A 75 11.66 9.79 -0.36
C PHE A 75 13.12 10.23 -0.29
N ARG A 76 14.02 9.30 0.05
CA ARG A 76 15.46 9.51 -0.07
C ARG A 76 15.80 9.39 -1.55
N ILE A 77 16.11 10.52 -2.18
CA ILE A 77 16.63 10.62 -3.56
C ILE A 77 18.09 10.15 -3.56
#